data_AF-A0A7S2Y5U3-F1
#
_entry.id   AF-A0A7S2Y5U3-F1
#
_cell.length_a   1.000
_cell.length_b   1.000
_cell.length_c   1.000
_cell.angle_alpha   90.00
_cell.angle_beta   90.00
_cell.angle_gamma   90.00
#
_symmetry.space_group_name_H-M   'P 1'
#
loop_
_entity.id
_entity.type
_entity.pdbx_description
1 polymer ?
#
loop_
_entity_poly.entity_id
_entity_poly.type
_entity_poly.pdbx_seq_one_letter_code
_entity_poly.pdbx_strand_id
1 'polypeptide(L)'
;LDIIGTSIFNYEFGSVTDESPVIKAVYSALVEAEHRSMTPAPYWDLPFANQLVPRLRKFNGDLKLLNDVLDDLINRAKATRNVEDIEDLEQRNYADVKDPSMLRFLVDMRGADIDNK
;
A
#
# COMPACT_ATOMS: atom_id res chain seq x y z
N LEU A 1 -3.63 3.10 -12.30
CA LEU A 1 -3.46 2.31 -11.06
C LEU A 1 -2.27 1.36 -11.19
N ASP A 2 -2.24 0.55 -12.25
CA ASP A 2 -1.15 -0.42 -12.50
C ASP A 2 0.26 0.17 -12.48
N ILE A 3 0.51 1.29 -13.20
CA ILE A 3 1.82 1.94 -13.23
C ILE A 3 2.32 2.26 -11.80
N ILE A 4 1.45 2.83 -10.96
CA ILE A 4 1.80 3.20 -9.58
C ILE A 4 2.03 1.94 -8.73
N GLY A 5 1.24 0.88 -8.92
CA GLY A 5 1.42 -0.39 -8.22
C GLY A 5 2.76 -1.05 -8.49
N THR A 6 3.13 -1.14 -9.77
CA THR A 6 4.39 -1.72 -10.18
C THR A 6 5.57 -0.86 -9.71
N SER A 7 5.51 0.47 -9.89
CA SER A 7 6.62 1.34 -9.48
C SER A 7 6.81 1.44 -7.97
N ILE A 8 5.73 1.48 -7.18
CA ILE A 8 5.84 1.68 -5.72
C ILE A 8 6.02 0.36 -4.99
N PHE A 9 5.30 -0.69 -5.39
CA PHE A 9 5.21 -1.93 -4.62
C PHE A 9 5.69 -3.17 -5.39
N ASN A 10 6.13 -3.01 -6.65
CA ASN A 10 6.35 -4.13 -7.57
C ASN A 10 5.14 -5.08 -7.63
N TYR A 11 3.94 -4.48 -7.57
CA TYR A 11 2.67 -5.21 -7.54
C TYR A 11 1.81 -4.83 -8.73
N GLU A 12 1.50 -5.82 -9.56
CA GLU A 12 0.61 -5.66 -10.70
C GLU A 12 -0.85 -5.79 -10.24
N PHE A 13 -1.59 -4.68 -10.26
CA PHE A 13 -3.01 -4.68 -9.90
C PHE A 13 -3.89 -5.32 -10.97
N GLY A 14 -3.43 -5.37 -12.24
CA GLY A 14 -4.18 -5.94 -13.37
C GLY A 14 -5.41 -5.12 -13.75
N SER A 15 -5.44 -3.82 -13.44
CA SER A 15 -6.62 -2.98 -13.56
C SER A 15 -7.08 -2.68 -14.97
N VAL A 16 -6.21 -2.90 -15.96
CA VAL A 16 -6.53 -2.78 -17.38
C VAL A 16 -7.16 -4.07 -17.94
N THR A 17 -6.89 -5.24 -17.33
CA THR A 17 -7.31 -6.53 -17.87
C THR A 17 -8.53 -7.12 -17.16
N ASP A 18 -8.58 -7.05 -15.83
CA ASP A 18 -9.62 -7.72 -15.03
C ASP A 18 -10.10 -6.88 -13.83
N GLU A 19 -11.39 -7.00 -13.49
CA GLU A 19 -11.92 -6.43 -12.26
C GLU A 19 -11.55 -7.29 -11.03
N SER A 20 -10.50 -6.90 -10.31
CA SER A 20 -10.11 -7.51 -9.02
C SER A 20 -10.87 -6.90 -7.83
N PRO A 21 -11.16 -7.69 -6.77
CA PRO A 21 -11.65 -7.16 -5.49
C PRO A 21 -10.77 -6.05 -4.89
N VAL A 22 -9.45 -6.12 -5.11
CA VAL A 22 -8.50 -5.10 -4.65
C VAL A 22 -8.73 -3.78 -5.37
N ILE A 23 -8.95 -3.82 -6.69
CA ILE A 23 -9.23 -2.63 -7.49
C ILE A 23 -10.54 -1.98 -7.03
N LYS A 24 -11.58 -2.79 -6.79
CA LYS A 24 -12.86 -2.31 -6.24
C LYS A 24 -12.68 -1.64 -4.88
N ALA A 25 -11.83 -2.20 -4.03
CA ALA A 25 -11.51 -1.62 -2.72
C ALA A 25 -10.79 -0.26 -2.85
N VAL A 26 -9.83 -0.12 -3.79
CA VAL A 26 -9.16 1.16 -4.09
C VAL A 26 -10.19 2.21 -4.51
N TYR A 27 -11.08 1.90 -5.45
CA TYR A 27 -12.10 2.84 -5.90
C TYR A 27 -13.10 3.19 -4.80
N SER A 28 -13.54 2.20 -4.02
CA SER A 28 -14.40 2.40 -2.85
C SER A 28 -13.77 3.37 -1.85
N ALA A 29 -12.45 3.24 -1.63
CA ALA A 29 -11.72 4.12 -0.73
C ALA A 29 -11.64 5.57 -1.23
N LEU A 30 -11.41 5.77 -2.53
CA LEU A 30 -11.39 7.10 -3.15
C LEU A 30 -12.75 7.78 -3.11
N VAL A 31 -13.82 7.06 -3.42
CA VAL A 31 -15.20 7.58 -3.39
C VAL A 31 -15.61 7.96 -1.97
N GLU A 32 -15.19 7.20 -0.97
CA GLU A 32 -15.45 7.55 0.43
C GLU A 32 -14.63 8.77 0.86
N ALA A 33 -13.37 8.89 0.45
CA ALA A 33 -12.55 10.07 0.74
C ALA A 33 -13.17 11.35 0.13
N GLU A 34 -13.68 11.27 -1.10
CA GLU A 34 -14.42 12.36 -1.75
C GLU A 34 -15.71 12.69 -1.02
N HIS A 35 -16.50 11.68 -0.64
CA HIS A 35 -17.73 11.91 0.12
C HIS A 35 -17.46 12.62 1.46
N ARG A 36 -16.38 12.25 2.14
CA ARG A 36 -15.97 12.86 3.40
C ARG A 36 -15.50 14.31 3.25
N SER A 37 -14.90 14.67 2.11
CA SER A 37 -14.46 16.05 1.86
C SER A 37 -15.63 17.01 1.59
N MET A 38 -16.75 16.49 1.07
CA MET A 38 -17.95 17.28 0.75
C MET A 38 -19.00 17.29 1.86
N THR A 39 -18.88 16.42 2.87
CA THR A 39 -19.90 16.29 3.91
C THR A 39 -19.69 17.34 5.02
N PRO A 40 -20.70 18.16 5.37
CA PRO A 40 -20.56 19.25 6.35
C PRO A 40 -20.25 18.82 7.79
N ALA A 41 -20.58 17.58 8.17
CA ALA A 41 -20.38 17.05 9.52
C ALA A 41 -19.84 15.62 9.50
N PRO A 42 -18.85 15.27 10.33
CA PRO A 42 -18.15 13.98 10.30
C PRO A 42 -18.96 12.85 10.97
N TYR A 43 -20.08 12.44 10.35
CA TYR A 43 -20.94 11.39 10.91
C TYR A 43 -20.23 10.02 11.00
N TRP A 44 -19.21 9.80 10.17
CA TRP A 44 -18.40 8.58 10.17
C TRP A 44 -17.52 8.42 11.43
N ASP A 45 -17.29 9.49 12.18
CA ASP A 45 -16.47 9.51 13.39
C ASP A 45 -17.29 9.28 14.69
N LEU A 46 -18.62 9.13 14.55
CA LEU A 46 -19.49 8.90 15.70
C LEU A 46 -19.33 7.45 16.23
N PRO A 47 -19.46 7.25 17.56
CA PRO A 47 -19.51 5.90 18.12
C PRO A 47 -20.67 5.13 17.48
N PHE A 48 -20.41 3.87 17.10
CA PHE A 48 -21.34 2.98 16.39
C PHE A 48 -21.73 3.38 14.96
N ALA A 49 -21.15 4.45 14.37
CA ALA A 49 -21.43 4.83 12.99
C ALA A 49 -21.20 3.67 12.00
N ASN A 50 -20.10 2.94 12.19
CA ASN A 50 -19.80 1.74 11.42
C ASN A 50 -20.87 0.66 11.57
N GLN A 51 -21.52 0.50 12.72
CA GLN A 51 -22.56 -0.51 12.90
C GLN A 51 -23.90 -0.06 12.31
N LEU A 52 -24.20 1.23 12.30
CA LEU A 52 -25.48 1.74 11.82
C LEU A 52 -25.50 1.93 10.30
N VAL A 53 -24.38 2.33 9.70
CA VAL A 53 -24.32 2.68 8.28
C VAL A 53 -23.71 1.51 7.49
N PRO A 54 -24.48 0.81 6.63
CA PRO A 54 -23.96 -0.32 5.86
C PRO A 54 -22.82 0.05 4.91
N ARG A 55 -22.86 1.28 4.36
CA ARG A 55 -21.79 1.83 3.52
C ARG A 55 -20.45 1.90 4.26
N LEU A 56 -20.45 2.35 5.52
CA LEU A 56 -19.24 2.40 6.33
C LEU A 56 -18.70 1.00 6.62
N ARG A 57 -19.56 0.00 6.86
CA ARG A 57 -19.10 -1.40 7.03
C ARG A 57 -18.37 -1.91 5.81
N LYS A 58 -18.95 -1.67 4.62
CA LYS A 58 -18.35 -2.06 3.35
C LYS A 58 -17.00 -1.37 3.16
N PHE A 59 -16.93 -0.05 3.36
CA PHE A 59 -15.68 0.71 3.27
C PHE A 59 -14.60 0.21 4.23
N ASN A 60 -14.95 -0.09 5.49
CA ASN A 60 -13.98 -0.64 6.45
C ASN A 60 -13.50 -2.05 6.04
N GLY A 61 -14.38 -2.87 5.44
CA GLY A 61 -14.00 -4.17 4.89
C GLY A 61 -13.04 -4.03 3.70
N ASP A 62 -13.34 -3.10 2.78
CA ASP A 62 -12.51 -2.79 1.63
C ASP A 62 -11.13 -2.24 2.06
N LEU A 63 -11.10 -1.34 3.05
CA LEU A 63 -9.86 -0.85 3.65
C LEU A 63 -9.04 -1.96 4.30
N LYS A 64 -9.70 -2.89 4.99
CA LYS A 64 -9.02 -4.02 5.60
C LYS A 64 -8.36 -4.90 4.54
N LEU A 65 -9.09 -5.25 3.47
CA LEU A 65 -8.54 -6.00 2.35
C LEU A 65 -7.32 -5.30 1.73
N LEU A 66 -7.40 -3.98 1.54
CA LEU A 66 -6.30 -3.20 1.00
C LEU A 66 -5.08 -3.18 1.93
N ASN A 67 -5.30 -3.01 3.23
CA ASN A 67 -4.23 -3.07 4.23
C ASN A 67 -3.59 -4.46 4.29
N ASP A 68 -4.38 -5.54 4.26
CA ASP A 68 -3.87 -6.91 4.30
C ASP A 68 -2.94 -7.18 3.10
N VAL A 69 -3.28 -6.67 1.90
CA VAL A 69 -2.43 -6.76 0.71
C VAL A 69 -1.14 -5.94 0.88
N LEU A 70 -1.25 -4.70 1.37
CA LEU A 70 -0.07 -3.85 1.60
C LEU A 70 0.86 -4.44 2.67
N ASP A 71 0.31 -4.98 3.75
CA ASP A 71 1.06 -5.62 4.83
C ASP A 71 1.83 -6.84 4.32
N ASP A 72 1.20 -7.67 3.48
CA ASP A 72 1.87 -8.81 2.82
C ASP A 72 3.02 -8.33 1.91
N LEU A 73 2.81 -7.28 1.11
CA LEU A 73 3.87 -6.71 0.26
C LEU A 73 5.05 -6.15 1.08
N ILE A 74 4.75 -5.43 2.16
CA ILE A 74 5.76 -4.92 3.09
C ILE A 74 6.53 -6.07 3.74
N ASN A 75 5.83 -7.12 4.17
CA ASN A 75 6.45 -8.29 4.80
C ASN A 75 7.35 -9.04 3.83
N ARG A 76 6.95 -9.20 2.56
CA ARG A 76 7.79 -9.80 1.51
C ARG A 76 9.03 -8.95 1.22
N ALA A 77 8.88 -7.63 1.13
CA ALA A 77 9.99 -6.71 0.91
C ALA A 77 11.01 -6.80 2.06
N LYS A 78 10.53 -6.89 3.31
CA LYS A 78 11.37 -7.10 4.50
C LYS A 78 12.03 -8.49 4.53
N ALA A 79 11.30 -9.55 4.18
CA ALA A 79 11.81 -10.91 4.24
C ALA A 79 12.89 -11.18 3.18
N THR A 80 12.78 -10.55 2.02
CA THR A 80 13.74 -10.68 0.91
C THR A 80 14.91 -9.69 1.06
N ARG A 81 15.02 -8.99 2.20
CA ARG A 81 16.09 -7.99 2.44
C ARG A 81 17.45 -8.65 2.31
N ASN A 82 18.29 -8.11 1.43
CA ASN A 82 19.71 -8.43 1.41
C ASN A 82 20.43 -7.33 2.18
N VAL A 83 21.09 -7.72 3.28
CA VAL A 83 21.97 -6.84 4.04
C VAL A 83 23.26 -6.72 3.24
N GLU A 84 23.27 -5.82 2.26
CA GLU A 84 24.52 -5.31 1.69
C GLU A 84 24.77 -3.93 2.31
N ASP A 85 26.04 -3.55 2.43
CA ASP A 85 26.46 -2.29 3.05
C ASP A 85 25.84 -1.10 2.32
N ILE A 86 25.64 0.00 3.05
CA ILE A 86 25.03 1.24 2.54
C ILE A 86 25.75 1.75 1.28
N GLU A 87 27.07 1.56 1.22
CA GLU A 87 27.90 1.95 0.08
C GLU A 87 27.59 1.14 -1.19
N ASP A 88 27.21 -0.14 -1.05
CA ASP A 88 26.73 -0.96 -2.17
C ASP A 88 25.32 -0.51 -2.61
N LEU A 89 24.46 -0.09 -1.67
CA LEU A 89 23.10 0.41 -1.97
C LEU A 89 23.10 1.70 -2.80
N GLU A 90 24.07 2.60 -2.60
CA GLU A 90 24.21 3.82 -3.40
C GLU A 90 24.80 3.56 -4.80
N GLN A 91 25.57 2.48 -4.96
CA GLN A 91 26.17 2.08 -6.25
C GLN A 91 25.31 1.09 -7.05
N ARG A 92 24.27 0.52 -6.45
CA ARG A 92 23.36 -0.42 -7.13
C ARG A 92 22.65 0.27 -8.29
N ASN A 93 22.83 -0.31 -9.47
CA ASN A 93 21.95 -0.02 -10.59
C ASN A 93 20.59 -0.70 -10.32
N TYR A 94 19.64 0.06 -9.77
CA TYR A 94 18.29 -0.43 -9.48
C TYR A 94 17.57 -0.99 -10.72
N ALA A 95 18.03 -0.69 -11.94
CA ALA A 95 17.55 -1.31 -13.16
C ALA A 95 17.87 -2.82 -13.26
N ASP A 96 18.93 -3.28 -12.58
CA ASP A 96 19.38 -4.68 -12.59
C ASP A 96 18.86 -5.48 -11.37
N VAL A 97 18.11 -4.82 -10.47
CA VAL A 97 17.56 -5.43 -9.26
C VAL A 97 16.25 -6.15 -9.56
N LYS A 98 16.09 -7.36 -9.04
CA LYS A 98 14.89 -8.21 -9.23
C LYS A 98 13.57 -7.54 -8.77
N ASP A 99 13.67 -6.59 -7.83
CA ASP A 99 12.56 -5.80 -7.32
C ASP A 99 12.93 -4.30 -7.36
N PRO A 100 12.66 -3.60 -8.48
CA PRO A 100 13.00 -2.19 -8.65
C PRO A 100 11.90 -1.27 -8.08
N SER A 101 11.31 -1.61 -6.93
CA SER A 101 10.25 -0.81 -6.30
C SER A 101 10.77 0.24 -5.32
N MET A 102 10.01 1.32 -5.19
CA MET A 102 10.24 2.33 -4.14
C MET A 102 10.11 1.72 -2.73
N LEU A 103 9.19 0.78 -2.53
CA LEU A 103 9.06 0.06 -1.26
C LEU A 103 10.36 -0.68 -0.91
N ARG A 104 10.97 -1.35 -1.89
CA ARG A 104 12.24 -2.05 -1.68
C ARG A 104 13.35 -1.10 -1.27
N PHE A 105 13.48 0.02 -1.96
CA PHE A 105 14.43 1.09 -1.63
C PHE A 105 14.26 1.57 -0.17
N LEU A 106 13.02 1.87 0.25
CA LEU A 106 12.75 2.36 1.61
C LEU A 106 13.05 1.32 2.69
N VAL A 107 12.79 0.04 2.41
CA VAL A 107 13.09 -1.06 3.35
C VAL A 107 14.58 -1.27 3.50
N ASP A 108 15.34 -1.23 2.40
CA ASP A 108 16.79 -1.41 2.42
C ASP A 108 17.47 -0.25 3.16
N MET A 109 17.09 1.00 2.87
CA MET A 109 17.61 2.20 3.57
C MET A 109 17.31 2.18 5.07
N ARG A 110 16.05 1.91 5.45
CA ARG A 110 15.64 1.88 6.86
C ARG A 110 16.36 0.79 7.65
N GLY A 111 16.62 -0.37 7.04
CA GLY A 111 17.34 -1.44 7.69
C GLY A 111 18.80 -1.09 7.97
N ALA A 112 19.44 -0.42 7.02
CA ALA A 112 20.83 0.02 7.12
C ALA A 112 21.07 0.98 8.30
N ASP A 113 20.14 1.91 8.55
CA ASP A 113 20.21 2.84 9.69
C ASP A 113 20.11 2.15 11.06
N ILE A 114 19.48 0.98 11.16
CA ILE A 114 19.24 0.27 12.43
C ILE A 114 20.45 -0.61 12.80
N ASP A 115 21.09 -1.22 11.80
CA ASP A 115 22.24 -2.11 12.00
C ASP A 115 23.55 -1.34 12.29
N ASN A 116 23.58 -0.02 12.05
CA ASN A 116 24.75 0.84 12.24
C ASN A 116 24.84 1.45 13.67
N LYS A 117 24.29 0.77 14.68
CA LYS A 117 24.22 1.24 16.08
C LYS A 117 24.87 0.30 17.09
#